data_AF-A0A9E5MXY4-F1
#
_entry.id   AF-A0A9E5MXY4-F1
#
_cell.length_a   1.000
_cell.length_b   1.000
_cell.length_c   1.000
_cell.angle_alpha   90.00
_cell.angle_beta   90.00
_cell.angle_gamma   90.00
#
_symmetry.space_group_name_H-M   'P 1'
#
loop_
_entity.id
_entity.type
_entity.pdbx_description
1 polymer ?
#
loop_
_entity_poly.entity_id
_entity_poly.type
_entity_poly.pdbx_seq_one_letter_code
_entity_poly.pdbx_strand_id
1 'polypeptide(L)'
;GRVRSFFGNTGVLVRMVCYLLSHGPDGLRRVAQNAVLNANYLLSRVKHILPVPDGQRCMHEFVASAAKLKADRGISAADIAKRLMDYGFHPPTIYFPL
;
A
#
# COMPACT_ATOMS: atom_id res chain seq x y z
N GLY A 1 35.11 1.29 -7.29
CA GLY A 1 35.66 0.13 -6.57
C GLY A 1 35.10 -1.15 -7.18
N ARG A 2 35.91 -2.23 -7.23
CA ARG A 2 35.62 -3.49 -7.96
C ARG A 2 34.27 -4.15 -7.65
N VAL A 3 33.70 -3.90 -6.48
CA VAL A 3 32.39 -4.44 -6.04
C VAL A 3 31.20 -3.83 -6.80
N ARG A 4 31.21 -2.52 -7.07
CA ARG A 4 30.08 -1.82 -7.73
C ARG A 4 29.94 -2.18 -9.22
N SER A 5 31.04 -2.52 -9.88
CA SER A 5 31.08 -2.72 -11.34
C SER A 5 30.52 -4.06 -11.82
N PHE A 6 30.40 -5.07 -10.94
CA PHE A 6 30.00 -6.43 -11.34
C PHE A 6 28.81 -7.01 -10.56
N PHE A 7 28.43 -6.42 -9.42
CA PHE A 7 27.38 -6.98 -8.53
C PHE A 7 26.20 -6.03 -8.28
N GLY A 8 26.07 -4.98 -9.10
CA GLY A 8 25.02 -3.98 -8.93
C GLY A 8 25.09 -3.27 -7.58
N ASN A 9 23.94 -3.01 -6.96
CA ASN A 9 23.87 -2.35 -5.65
C ASN A 9 24.03 -3.36 -4.51
N THR A 10 25.28 -3.70 -4.20
CA THR A 10 25.63 -4.67 -3.14
C THR A 10 25.04 -4.33 -1.78
N GLY A 11 24.95 -3.04 -1.41
CA GLY A 11 24.35 -2.62 -0.14
C GLY A 11 22.87 -2.99 -0.03
N VAL A 12 22.11 -2.90 -1.11
CA VAL A 12 20.69 -3.32 -1.15
C VAL A 12 20.58 -4.84 -1.03
N LEU A 13 21.48 -5.59 -1.65
CA LEU A 13 21.52 -7.05 -1.53
C LEU A 13 21.79 -7.49 -0.09
N VAL A 14 22.73 -6.84 0.60
CA VAL A 14 22.99 -7.12 2.03
C VAL A 14 21.75 -6.85 2.88
N ARG A 15 21.04 -5.73 2.65
CA ARG A 15 19.79 -5.44 3.37
C ARG A 15 18.73 -6.52 3.16
N MET A 16 18.59 -7.01 1.92
CA MET A 16 17.66 -8.08 1.57
C MET A 16 18.02 -9.39 2.28
N VAL A 17 19.30 -9.79 2.28
CA VAL A 17 19.77 -10.99 2.99
C VAL A 17 19.54 -10.88 4.49
N CYS A 18 19.87 -9.74 5.10
CA CYS A 18 19.60 -9.49 6.52
C CYS A 18 18.10 -9.62 6.84
N TYR A 19 17.22 -9.08 5.99
CA TYR A 19 15.76 -9.20 6.16
C TYR A 19 15.30 -10.66 6.11
N LEU A 20 15.72 -11.41 5.10
CA LEU A 20 15.35 -12.83 4.95
C LEU A 20 15.81 -13.66 6.14
N LEU A 21 17.08 -13.51 6.54
CA LEU A 21 17.65 -14.27 7.66
C LEU A 21 17.03 -13.90 9.00
N SER A 22 16.71 -12.62 9.23
CA SER A 22 16.10 -12.18 10.50
C SER A 22 14.67 -12.70 10.69
N HIS A 23 13.92 -12.86 9.59
CA HIS A 23 12.55 -13.37 9.65
C HIS A 23 12.47 -14.90 9.58
N GLY A 24 13.33 -15.54 8.79
CA GLY A 24 13.22 -16.97 8.50
C GLY A 24 11.92 -17.33 7.75
N PRO A 25 11.71 -18.62 7.41
CA PRO A 25 10.56 -19.04 6.61
C PRO A 25 9.21 -18.73 7.28
N ASP A 26 9.07 -19.02 8.57
CA ASP A 26 7.81 -18.78 9.29
C ASP A 26 7.54 -17.28 9.50
N GLY A 27 8.59 -16.48 9.71
CA GLY A 27 8.45 -15.04 9.85
C GLY A 27 8.00 -14.38 8.55
N LEU A 28 8.59 -14.78 7.42
CA LEU A 28 8.17 -14.29 6.10
C LEU A 28 6.72 -14.67 5.79
N ARG A 29 6.29 -15.89 6.15
CA ARG A 29 4.89 -16.29 6.04
C ARG A 29 3.96 -15.40 6.86
N ARG A 30 4.33 -15.10 8.12
CA ARG A 30 3.55 -14.19 8.98
C ARG A 30 3.51 -12.76 8.44
N VAL A 31 4.61 -12.25 7.89
CA VAL A 31 4.63 -10.91 7.26
C VAL A 31 3.60 -10.84 6.13
N ALA A 32 3.59 -11.83 5.22
CA ALA A 32 2.64 -11.87 4.12
C ALA A 32 1.19 -11.97 4.60
N GLN A 33 0.92 -12.82 5.60
CA GLN A 33 -0.42 -12.96 6.18
C GLN A 33 -0.89 -11.66 6.85
N ASN A 34 -0.02 -10.99 7.58
CA ASN A 34 -0.32 -9.71 8.23
C ASN A 34 -0.57 -8.59 7.21
N ALA A 35 0.17 -8.55 6.10
CA ALA A 35 -0.09 -7.59 5.03
C ALA A 35 -1.53 -7.73 4.48
N VAL A 36 -1.95 -8.97 4.20
CA VAL A 36 -3.33 -9.25 3.74
C VAL A 36 -4.36 -8.91 4.82
N LEU A 37 -4.11 -9.28 6.07
CA LEU A 37 -5.02 -8.99 7.18
C LEU A 37 -5.22 -7.49 7.37
N ASN A 38 -4.13 -6.72 7.40
CA ASN A 38 -4.16 -5.26 7.59
C ASN A 38 -4.92 -4.57 6.46
N ALA A 39 -4.69 -4.97 5.21
CA ALA A 39 -5.40 -4.42 4.06
C ALA A 39 -6.92 -4.69 4.15
N ASN A 40 -7.31 -5.91 4.49
CA ASN A 40 -8.73 -6.27 4.65
C ASN A 40 -9.38 -5.59 5.85
N TYR A 41 -8.64 -5.37 6.94
CA TYR A 41 -9.12 -4.58 8.07
C TYR A 41 -9.44 -3.14 7.63
N LEU A 42 -8.51 -2.47 6.94
CA LEU A 42 -8.75 -1.12 6.42
C LEU A 42 -9.91 -1.08 5.41
N LEU A 43 -9.98 -2.06 4.51
CA LEU A 43 -11.09 -2.22 3.57
C LEU A 43 -12.44 -2.26 4.28
N SER A 44 -12.55 -3.04 5.37
CA SER A 44 -13.78 -3.14 6.17
C SER A 44 -14.23 -1.81 6.77
N ARG A 45 -13.29 -0.90 7.04
CA ARG A 45 -13.56 0.43 7.59
C ARG A 45 -13.88 1.45 6.50
N VAL A 46 -13.24 1.34 5.33
CA VAL A 46 -13.33 2.34 4.25
C VAL A 46 -14.50 2.09 3.29
N LYS A 47 -14.88 0.83 3.05
CA LYS A 47 -15.91 0.47 2.05
C LYS A 47 -17.30 1.08 2.29
N HIS A 48 -17.56 1.53 3.51
CA HIS A 48 -18.80 2.21 3.89
C HIS A 48 -18.79 3.72 3.58
N ILE A 49 -17.61 4.28 3.28
CA ILE A 49 -17.37 5.71 3.06
C ILE A 49 -17.12 5.98 1.57
N LEU A 50 -16.27 5.16 0.94
CA LEU A 50 -15.93 5.25 -0.48
C LEU A 50 -16.26 3.93 -1.19
N PRO A 51 -16.82 3.97 -2.42
CA PRO A 51 -17.00 2.77 -3.24
C PRO A 51 -15.68 2.02 -3.47
N VAL A 52 -15.72 0.69 -3.37
CA VAL A 52 -14.59 -0.21 -3.66
C VAL A 52 -15.02 -1.16 -4.80
N PRO A 53 -14.47 -1.02 -6.02
CA PRO A 53 -14.96 -1.76 -7.18
C PRO A 53 -14.68 -3.27 -7.12
N ASP A 54 -13.53 -3.69 -6.59
CA ASP A 54 -13.08 -5.10 -6.65
C ASP A 54 -13.57 -6.00 -5.49
N GLY A 55 -14.71 -5.65 -4.88
CA GLY A 55 -15.45 -6.54 -3.97
C GLY A 55 -15.13 -6.41 -2.47
N GLN A 56 -15.45 -7.47 -1.72
CA GLN A 56 -15.49 -7.46 -0.24
C GLN A 56 -14.18 -7.88 0.44
N ARG A 57 -13.23 -8.43 -0.32
CA ARG A 57 -11.95 -8.94 0.18
C ARG A 57 -10.85 -8.64 -0.83
N CYS A 58 -9.67 -8.33 -0.34
CA CYS A 58 -8.50 -8.04 -1.17
C CYS A 58 -7.26 -8.84 -0.73
N MET A 59 -6.16 -8.71 -1.48
CA MET A 59 -4.85 -9.24 -1.08
C MET A 59 -4.14 -8.23 -0.18
N HIS A 60 -3.01 -7.67 -0.58
CA HIS A 60 -2.21 -6.76 0.26
C HIS A 60 -2.55 -5.27 0.09
N GLU A 61 -3.50 -4.95 -0.80
CA GLU A 61 -3.96 -3.59 -1.10
C GLU A 61 -5.37 -3.61 -1.69
N PHE A 62 -6.03 -2.45 -1.75
CA PHE A 62 -7.34 -2.27 -2.40
C PHE A 62 -7.49 -0.85 -2.96
N VAL A 63 -8.40 -0.65 -3.89
CA VAL A 63 -8.73 0.65 -4.49
C VAL A 63 -10.03 1.20 -3.91
N ALA A 64 -10.00 2.45 -3.41
CA ALA A 64 -11.18 3.19 -3.00
C ALA A 64 -11.45 4.34 -3.98
N SER A 65 -12.61 4.32 -4.64
CA SER A 65 -12.94 5.26 -5.71
C SER A 65 -13.59 6.54 -5.17
N ALA A 66 -12.98 7.68 -5.50
CA ALA A 66 -13.57 9.00 -5.27
C ALA A 66 -14.50 9.47 -6.41
N ALA A 67 -14.74 8.63 -7.44
CA ALA A 67 -15.48 9.05 -8.64
C ALA A 67 -16.90 9.54 -8.33
N LYS A 68 -17.62 8.83 -7.45
CA LYS A 68 -18.95 9.23 -7.01
C LYS A 68 -18.92 10.56 -6.24
N LEU A 69 -17.96 10.72 -5.34
CA LEU A 69 -17.82 11.94 -4.55
C LEU A 69 -17.48 13.16 -5.43
N LYS A 70 -16.68 12.94 -6.48
CA LYS A 70 -16.37 13.97 -7.48
C LYS A 70 -17.60 14.37 -8.28
N ALA A 71 -18.42 13.42 -8.71
CA ALA A 71 -19.65 13.71 -9.45
C ALA A 71 -20.68 14.46 -8.58
N ASP A 72 -20.86 14.02 -7.33
CA ASP A 72 -21.91 14.54 -6.45
C ASP A 72 -21.52 15.88 -5.79
N ARG A 73 -20.23 16.09 -5.49
CA ARG A 73 -19.75 17.21 -4.65
C ARG A 73 -18.52 17.95 -5.19
N GLY A 74 -17.99 17.56 -6.35
CA GLY A 74 -16.78 18.14 -6.92
C GLY A 74 -15.48 17.77 -6.19
N ILE A 75 -15.53 16.91 -5.16
CA ILE A 75 -14.35 16.52 -4.38
C ILE A 75 -13.60 15.39 -5.08
N SER A 76 -12.34 15.63 -5.44
CA SER A 76 -11.49 14.67 -6.14
C SER A 76 -10.66 13.80 -5.18
N ALA A 77 -10.02 12.74 -5.72
CA ALA A 77 -9.05 11.94 -4.97
C ALA A 77 -7.86 12.79 -4.48
N ALA A 78 -7.48 13.82 -5.23
CA ALA A 78 -6.41 14.75 -4.83
C ALA A 78 -6.81 15.62 -3.62
N ASP A 79 -8.08 15.99 -3.49
CA ASP A 79 -8.56 16.76 -2.34
C ASP A 79 -8.55 15.90 -1.08
N ILE A 80 -8.97 14.63 -1.18
CA ILE A 80 -8.87 13.67 -0.09
C ILE A 80 -7.40 13.45 0.31
N ALA A 81 -6.51 13.27 -0.67
CA ALA A 81 -5.08 13.11 -0.42
C ALA A 81 -4.49 14.33 0.32
N LYS A 82 -4.79 15.55 -0.13
CA LYS A 82 -4.36 16.77 0.57
C LYS A 82 -4.93 16.85 1.99
N ARG A 83 -6.20 16.50 2.16
CA ARG A 83 -6.82 16.53 3.48
C ARG A 83 -6.20 15.52 4.44
N LEU A 84 -5.75 14.35 3.97
CA LEU A 84 -5.02 13.38 4.81
C LEU A 84 -3.70 13.95 5.33
N MET A 85 -3.02 14.81 4.57
CA MET A 85 -1.79 15.48 5.03
C MET A 85 -2.05 16.41 6.21
N ASP A 86 -3.22 17.08 6.25
CA ASP A 86 -3.60 17.90 7.40
C ASP A 86 -3.78 17.06 8.69
N TYR A 87 -4.05 15.77 8.55
CA TYR A 87 -4.11 14.81 9.67
C TYR A 87 -2.77 14.09 9.93
N GLY A 88 -1.69 14.48 9.25
CA GLY A 88 -0.35 13.91 9.43
C GLY A 88 -0.10 12.60 8.70
N PHE A 89 -0.92 12.24 7.70
CA PHE A 89 -0.73 11.03 6.90
C PHE A 89 -0.15 11.35 5.52
N HIS A 90 0.87 10.59 5.12
CA HIS A 90 1.28 10.58 3.72
C HIS A 90 0.14 9.96 2.88
N PRO A 91 -0.27 10.59 1.75
CA PRO A 91 -1.34 10.06 0.94
C PRO A 91 -1.00 8.69 0.34
N PRO A 92 -2.02 7.83 0.09
CA PRO A 92 -1.84 6.62 -0.69
C PRO A 92 -1.58 6.96 -2.17
N THR A 93 -1.28 5.93 -2.97
CA THR A 93 -1.25 6.04 -4.43
C THR A 93 -2.61 6.54 -4.95
N ILE A 94 -2.59 7.57 -5.79
CA ILE A 94 -3.77 8.12 -6.44
C ILE A 94 -3.62 8.04 -7.95
N TYR A 95 -4.75 7.93 -8.67
CA TYR A 95 -4.79 7.88 -10.13
C TYR A 95 -4.01 6.72 -10.76
N PHE A 96 -4.04 5.56 -10.08
CA PHE A 96 -3.51 4.28 -10.56
C PHE A 96 -4.19 3.13 -9.79
N PRO A 97 -4.43 1.95 -10.39
CA PRO A 97 -4.44 1.69 -11.84
C PRO A 97 -5.67 2.40 -12.44
N LEU A 98 -5.50 3.16 -13.52
CA LEU A 98 -6.58 3.95 -14.12
C LEU A 98 -7.68 3.08 -14.72
#